data_AF-A0A1R1BJD2-F1
#
_entry.id   AF-A0A1R1BJD2-F1
#
_cell.length_a   1.000
_cell.length_b   1.000
_cell.length_c   1.000
_cell.angle_alpha   90.00
_cell.angle_beta   90.00
_cell.angle_gamma   90.00
#
_symmetry.space_group_name_H-M   'P 1'
#
loop_
_entity.id
_entity.type
_entity.pdbx_description
1 polymer ?
#
loop_
_entity_poly.entity_id
_entity_poly.type
_entity_poly.pdbx_seq_one_letter_code
_entity_poly.pdbx_strand_id
1 'polypeptide(L)'
;MSAMNRFNSNPELYKQLMNMLKERRDTSPEIESSPEIELIDRLSIKPLTKENFLESLKIFMQIASVDSEHLIDKMTYGYRMLEFCTEYAETVTRKTSFSNIYNDGDHMKFASRSEYYITADKETKKKCDFLFQIFSIPCKVLSPKEFVENLTLKTKSKINPSNQ
;
A
#
# COMPACT_ATOMS: atom_id res chain seq x y z
N MET A 1 -21.52 -12.50 16.91
CA MET A 1 -21.20 -11.06 16.81
C MET A 1 -20.77 -10.78 15.39
N SER A 2 -21.60 -10.11 14.59
CA SER A 2 -21.21 -9.64 13.27
C SER A 2 -20.21 -8.51 13.44
N ALA A 3 -19.02 -8.60 12.85
CA ALA A 3 -18.11 -7.47 12.78
C ALA A 3 -18.87 -6.31 12.14
N MET A 4 -19.07 -5.24 12.90
CA MET A 4 -19.76 -4.04 12.46
C MET A 4 -19.02 -3.54 11.21
N ASN A 5 -19.65 -3.65 10.04
CA ASN A 5 -19.02 -3.20 8.80
C ASN A 5 -18.82 -1.70 8.94
N ARG A 6 -17.58 -1.26 9.14
CA ARG A 6 -17.25 0.15 9.40
C ARG A 6 -17.60 1.05 8.20
N PHE A 7 -17.93 0.45 7.06
CA PHE A 7 -18.19 1.12 5.79
C PHE A 7 -19.43 0.55 5.11
N ASN A 8 -20.24 1.43 4.50
CA ASN A 8 -21.18 1.05 3.45
C ASN A 8 -20.40 0.78 2.16
N SER A 9 -19.75 -0.38 2.08
CA SER A 9 -19.05 -0.78 0.86
C SER A 9 -20.06 -1.06 -0.25
N ASN A 10 -19.97 -0.35 -1.38
CA ASN A 10 -20.71 -0.65 -2.61
C ASN A 10 -19.75 -1.30 -3.63
N PRO A 11 -19.73 -2.65 -3.75
CA PRO A 11 -18.79 -3.34 -4.63
C PRO A 11 -18.98 -2.99 -6.11
N GLU A 12 -20.19 -2.64 -6.53
CA GLU A 12 -20.47 -2.26 -7.91
C GLU A 12 -19.84 -0.91 -8.24
N LEU A 13 -19.97 0.07 -7.34
CA LEU A 13 -19.32 1.38 -7.50
C LEU A 13 -17.80 1.25 -7.52
N TYR A 14 -17.23 0.40 -6.66
CA TYR A 14 -15.79 0.11 -6.69
C TYR A 14 -15.37 -0.50 -8.04
N LYS A 15 -16.13 -1.46 -8.55
CA LYS A 15 -15.86 -2.09 -9.84
C LYS A 15 -15.92 -1.08 -10.99
N GLN A 16 -16.90 -0.17 -10.98
CA GLN A 16 -17.00 0.91 -11.95
C GLN A 16 -15.75 1.81 -11.92
N LEU A 17 -15.31 2.24 -10.74
CA LEU A 17 -14.08 3.03 -10.57
C LEU A 17 -12.85 2.29 -11.12
N MET A 18 -12.69 1.01 -10.79
CA MET A 18 -11.54 0.22 -11.27
C MET A 18 -11.57 0.00 -12.79
N ASN A 19 -12.75 -0.09 -13.41
CA ASN A 19 -12.86 -0.14 -14.86
C ASN A 19 -12.50 1.19 -15.50
N MET A 20 -12.97 2.32 -14.94
CA MET A 20 -12.59 3.65 -15.41
C MET A 20 -11.07 3.86 -15.37
N LEU A 21 -10.40 3.44 -14.30
CA LEU A 21 -8.93 3.50 -14.18
C LEU A 21 -8.22 2.70 -15.28
N LYS A 22 -8.75 1.52 -15.63
CA LYS A 22 -8.22 0.70 -16.72
C LYS A 22 -8.45 1.34 -18.08
N GLU A 23 -9.64 1.86 -18.36
CA GLU A 23 -9.99 2.48 -19.65
C GLU A 23 -9.22 3.79 -19.90
N ARG A 24 -9.02 4.61 -18.85
CA ARG A 24 -8.17 5.81 -18.89
C ARG A 24 -6.69 5.52 -19.07
N ARG A 25 -6.24 4.29 -18.82
CA ARG A 25 -4.87 3.90 -19.18
C ARG A 25 -4.73 3.77 -20.70
N ASP A 26 -5.76 3.25 -21.35
CA ASP A 26 -5.74 2.89 -22.76
C ASP A 26 -6.09 4.08 -23.66
N THR A 27 -6.61 5.16 -23.08
CA THR A 27 -6.94 6.42 -23.74
C THR A 27 -6.13 7.55 -23.09
N SER A 28 -5.45 8.39 -23.86
CA SER A 28 -4.87 9.65 -23.32
C SER A 28 -5.85 10.79 -23.61
N PRO A 29 -6.85 11.03 -22.76
CA PRO A 29 -7.78 12.14 -22.98
C PRO A 29 -7.09 13.49 -22.75
N GLU A 30 -7.47 14.48 -23.56
CA GLU A 30 -7.14 15.89 -23.33
C GLU A 30 -7.81 16.38 -22.02
N ILE A 31 -7.05 17.15 -21.24
CA ILE A 31 -7.21 17.31 -19.79
C ILE A 31 -8.39 18.21 -19.41
N GLU A 32 -9.31 17.68 -18.60
CA GLU A 32 -10.18 18.46 -17.72
C GLU A 32 -9.49 18.59 -16.35
N SER A 33 -9.19 19.83 -15.92
CA SER A 33 -8.34 20.09 -14.74
C SER A 33 -9.13 20.00 -13.43
N SER A 34 -9.30 18.79 -12.91
CA SER A 34 -9.73 18.58 -11.52
C SER A 34 -8.74 17.66 -10.78
N PRO A 35 -8.56 17.84 -9.45
CA PRO A 35 -7.73 16.96 -8.64
C PRO A 35 -8.11 15.47 -8.78
N GLU A 36 -9.39 15.16 -8.92
CA GLU A 36 -9.89 13.80 -9.08
C GLU A 36 -9.41 13.15 -10.38
N ILE A 37 -9.49 13.90 -11.49
CA ILE A 37 -9.03 13.43 -12.79
C ILE A 37 -7.51 13.28 -12.81
N GLU A 38 -6.77 14.25 -12.25
CA GLU A 38 -5.32 14.16 -12.12
C GLU A 38 -4.90 12.93 -11.29
N LEU A 39 -5.60 12.66 -10.19
CA LEU A 39 -5.35 11.48 -9.37
C LEU A 39 -5.57 10.19 -10.17
N ILE A 40 -6.70 10.08 -10.88
CA ILE A 40 -7.02 8.90 -11.70
C ILE A 40 -5.92 8.67 -12.74
N ASP A 41 -5.49 9.71 -13.46
CA ASP A 41 -4.46 9.61 -14.50
C ASP A 41 -3.14 9.12 -13.91
N ARG A 42 -2.74 9.64 -12.74
CA ARG A 42 -1.51 9.23 -12.06
C ARG A 42 -1.55 7.79 -11.55
N LEU A 43 -2.68 7.34 -10.99
CA LEU A 43 -2.84 5.97 -10.46
C LEU A 43 -2.90 4.89 -11.55
N SER A 44 -3.14 5.30 -12.81
CA SER A 44 -3.14 4.42 -13.98
C SER A 44 -1.76 4.18 -14.59
N ILE A 45 -0.74 4.97 -14.23
CA ILE A 45 0.64 4.86 -14.74
C ILE A 45 1.33 3.60 -14.17
N LYS A 46 2.09 2.90 -15.04
CA LYS A 46 2.97 1.77 -14.65
C LYS A 46 4.38 1.94 -15.24
N PRO A 47 5.45 1.69 -14.47
CA PRO A 47 5.47 1.32 -13.05
C PRO A 47 5.12 2.50 -12.14
N LEU A 48 4.58 2.21 -10.95
CA LEU A 48 4.35 3.24 -9.92
C LEU A 48 5.68 3.66 -9.28
N THR A 49 6.19 4.83 -9.66
CA THR A 49 7.43 5.41 -9.08
C THR A 49 7.16 6.08 -7.73
N LYS A 50 8.23 6.32 -6.95
CA LYS A 50 8.16 7.03 -5.67
C LYS A 50 7.58 8.43 -5.84
N GLU A 51 8.05 9.17 -6.84
CA GLU A 51 7.63 10.54 -7.12
C GLU A 51 6.15 10.58 -7.51
N ASN A 52 5.73 9.70 -8.42
CA ASN A 52 4.33 9.62 -8.82
C ASN A 52 3.42 9.24 -7.65
N PHE A 53 3.87 8.32 -6.79
CA PHE A 53 3.13 7.94 -5.59
C PHE A 53 2.98 9.11 -4.61
N LEU A 54 4.06 9.85 -4.32
CA LEU A 54 4.02 10.96 -3.36
C LEU A 54 3.12 12.11 -3.83
N GLU A 55 3.18 12.45 -5.12
CA GLU A 55 2.27 13.47 -5.69
C GLU A 55 0.81 12.99 -5.69
N SER A 56 0.57 11.74 -6.07
CA SER A 56 -0.77 11.14 -6.00
C SER A 56 -1.31 11.14 -4.58
N LEU A 57 -0.47 10.82 -3.59
CA LEU A 57 -0.86 10.82 -2.18
C LEU A 57 -1.26 12.21 -1.70
N LYS A 58 -0.54 13.24 -2.11
CA LYS A 58 -0.88 14.64 -1.79
C LYS A 58 -2.26 15.00 -2.33
N ILE A 59 -2.54 14.69 -3.59
CA ILE A 59 -3.84 14.93 -4.22
C ILE A 59 -4.94 14.12 -3.52
N PHE A 60 -4.67 12.84 -3.21
CA PHE A 60 -5.61 11.96 -2.53
C PHE A 60 -5.98 12.48 -1.12
N MET A 61 -4.99 12.97 -0.37
CA MET A 61 -5.22 13.59 0.94
C MET A 61 -5.98 14.92 0.81
N GLN A 62 -5.70 15.72 -0.22
CA GLN A 62 -6.45 16.94 -0.52
C GLN A 62 -7.93 16.65 -0.81
N ILE A 63 -8.24 15.67 -1.66
CA ILE A 63 -9.62 15.24 -1.96
C ILE A 63 -10.31 14.75 -0.68
N ALA A 64 -9.58 14.01 0.16
CA ALA A 64 -10.08 13.55 1.45
C ALA A 64 -10.22 14.66 2.51
N SER A 65 -9.86 15.92 2.19
CA SER A 65 -9.83 17.05 3.12
C SER A 65 -8.96 16.78 4.36
N VAL A 66 -7.83 16.09 4.16
CA VAL A 66 -6.88 15.72 5.20
C VAL A 66 -5.63 16.57 5.04
N ASP A 67 -5.43 17.48 5.97
CA ASP A 67 -4.21 18.28 6.08
C ASP A 67 -3.38 17.76 7.26
N SER A 68 -2.50 16.80 6.98
CA SER A 68 -1.61 16.21 7.99
C SER A 68 -0.20 15.99 7.44
N GLU A 69 0.76 16.57 8.15
CA GLU A 69 2.19 16.34 7.91
C GLU A 69 2.73 15.12 8.66
N HIS A 70 1.91 14.49 9.52
CA HIS A 70 2.35 13.34 10.30
C HIS A 70 2.59 12.13 9.40
N LEU A 71 3.79 11.55 9.52
CA LEU A 71 4.21 10.39 8.75
C LEU A 71 3.21 9.22 8.83
N ILE A 72 2.66 8.98 10.02
CA ILE A 72 1.70 7.90 10.25
C ILE A 72 0.41 8.09 9.45
N ASP A 73 -0.05 9.33 9.29
CA ASP A 73 -1.23 9.62 8.47
C ASP A 73 -0.90 9.42 7.00
N LYS A 74 0.23 9.95 6.53
CA LYS A 74 0.72 9.72 5.15
C LYS A 74 0.85 8.24 4.82
N MET A 75 1.38 7.43 5.74
CA MET A 75 1.45 5.98 5.59
C MET A 75 0.07 5.33 5.53
N THR A 76 -0.87 5.76 6.38
CA THR A 76 -2.23 5.21 6.45
C THR A 76 -3.02 5.51 5.17
N TYR A 77 -2.98 6.76 4.69
CA TYR A 77 -3.62 7.15 3.43
C TYR A 77 -2.90 6.53 2.23
N GLY A 78 -1.57 6.46 2.27
CA GLY A 78 -0.75 5.79 1.26
C GLY A 78 -1.12 4.33 1.07
N TYR A 79 -1.29 3.57 2.17
CA TYR A 79 -1.71 2.18 2.11
C TYR A 79 -3.08 2.02 1.45
N ARG A 80 -4.04 2.88 1.83
CA ARG A 80 -5.40 2.85 1.25
C ARG A 80 -5.41 3.24 -0.22
N MET A 81 -4.56 4.19 -0.63
CA MET A 81 -4.46 4.62 -2.01
C MET A 81 -3.96 3.51 -2.95
N LEU A 82 -3.11 2.61 -2.45
CA LEU A 82 -2.60 1.48 -3.27
C LEU A 82 -3.70 0.56 -3.80
N GLU A 83 -4.86 0.50 -3.17
CA GLU A 83 -6.02 -0.24 -3.69
C GLU A 83 -6.54 0.31 -5.02
N PHE A 84 -6.30 1.59 -5.29
CA PHE A 84 -6.68 2.25 -6.53
C PHE A 84 -5.55 2.26 -7.56
N CYS A 85 -4.33 1.87 -7.17
CA CYS A 85 -3.22 1.71 -8.10
C CYS A 85 -3.38 0.39 -8.87
N THR A 86 -3.49 0.44 -10.20
CA THR A 86 -3.70 -0.78 -11.02
C THR A 86 -2.58 -1.84 -10.93
N GLU A 87 -1.44 -1.52 -10.31
CA GLU A 87 -0.33 -2.44 -10.02
C GLU A 87 -0.44 -3.16 -8.65
N TYR A 88 -1.18 -2.58 -7.70
CA TYR A 88 -1.32 -3.06 -6.32
C TYR A 88 -2.77 -3.39 -5.94
N ALA A 89 -3.73 -2.98 -6.77
CA ALA A 89 -5.14 -3.24 -6.59
C ALA A 89 -5.40 -4.75 -6.58
N GLU A 90 -5.96 -5.23 -5.49
CA GLU A 90 -6.48 -6.58 -5.45
C GLU A 90 -7.83 -6.64 -6.18
N THR A 91 -8.14 -7.81 -6.75
CA THR A 91 -9.50 -8.04 -7.22
C THR A 91 -10.40 -8.07 -5.99
N VAL A 92 -11.27 -7.07 -5.82
CA VAL A 92 -12.24 -7.08 -4.73
C VAL A 92 -13.16 -8.29 -4.92
N THR A 93 -12.95 -9.29 -4.07
CA THR A 93 -13.81 -10.47 -3.96
C THR A 93 -14.65 -10.36 -2.70
N ARG A 94 -15.66 -11.24 -2.55
CA ARG A 94 -16.43 -11.34 -1.30
C ARG A 94 -15.56 -11.58 -0.05
N LYS A 95 -14.31 -12.02 -0.21
CA LYS A 95 -13.33 -12.25 0.86
C LYS A 95 -12.50 -11.01 1.22
N THR A 96 -12.34 -10.05 0.31
CA THR A 96 -11.56 -8.82 0.51
C THR A 96 -12.53 -7.67 0.79
N SER A 97 -12.83 -7.43 2.07
CA SER A 97 -13.68 -6.32 2.48
C SER A 97 -12.85 -5.05 2.70
N PHE A 98 -13.45 -3.86 2.54
CA PHE A 98 -12.81 -2.61 2.94
C PHE A 98 -12.36 -2.64 4.41
N SER A 99 -13.09 -3.34 5.28
CA SER A 99 -12.68 -3.52 6.67
C SER A 99 -11.33 -4.26 6.80
N ASN A 100 -11.05 -5.24 5.93
CA ASN A 100 -9.78 -5.95 5.92
C ASN A 100 -8.65 -5.02 5.48
N ILE A 101 -8.84 -4.30 4.37
CA ILE A 101 -7.86 -3.32 3.86
C ILE A 101 -7.47 -2.30 4.95
N TYR A 102 -8.46 -1.80 5.70
CA TYR A 102 -8.21 -0.87 6.80
C TYR A 102 -7.44 -1.52 7.96
N ASN A 103 -7.80 -2.74 8.34
CA ASN A 103 -7.09 -3.48 9.38
C ASN A 103 -5.65 -3.79 8.98
N ASP A 104 -5.40 -4.12 7.71
CA ASP A 104 -4.06 -4.38 7.19
C ASP A 104 -3.21 -3.10 7.19
N GLY A 105 -3.82 -1.95 6.86
CA GLY A 105 -3.18 -0.64 7.05
C GLY A 105 -2.82 -0.34 8.51
N ASP A 106 -3.69 -0.71 9.45
CA ASP A 106 -3.39 -0.58 10.89
C ASP A 106 -2.25 -1.53 11.31
N HIS A 107 -2.23 -2.77 10.83
CA HIS A 107 -1.14 -3.71 11.08
C HIS A 107 0.20 -3.19 10.55
N MET A 108 0.22 -2.65 9.32
CA MET A 108 1.39 -1.98 8.75
C MET A 108 1.86 -0.81 9.65
N LYS A 109 0.93 0.01 10.14
CA LYS A 109 1.25 1.14 11.04
C LYS A 109 1.90 0.69 12.35
N PHE A 110 1.43 -0.41 12.94
CA PHE A 110 2.07 -0.94 14.14
C PHE A 110 3.43 -1.58 13.83
N ALA A 111 3.51 -2.29 12.71
CA ALA A 111 4.72 -2.94 12.25
C ALA A 111 5.86 -1.95 11.93
N SER A 112 5.54 -0.72 11.52
CA SER A 112 6.54 0.31 11.20
C SER A 112 7.45 0.68 12.39
N ARG A 113 7.06 0.30 13.61
CA ARG A 113 7.81 0.50 14.85
C ARG A 113 8.69 -0.70 15.25
N SER A 114 8.70 -1.75 14.45
CA SER A 114 9.42 -3.00 14.71
C SER A 114 10.64 -3.14 13.78
N GLU A 115 11.63 -3.95 14.15
CA GLU A 115 12.74 -4.32 13.24
C GLU A 115 12.23 -5.18 12.06
N TYR A 116 11.20 -5.99 12.31
CA TYR A 116 10.66 -6.93 11.34
C TYR A 116 9.14 -6.89 11.31
N TYR A 117 8.59 -7.02 10.10
CA TYR A 117 7.20 -7.37 9.86
C TYR A 117 7.14 -8.69 9.10
N ILE A 118 6.56 -9.72 9.72
CA ILE A 118 6.53 -11.07 9.14
C ILE A 118 5.12 -11.37 8.67
N THR A 119 4.95 -11.66 7.38
CA THR A 119 3.64 -12.00 6.81
C THR A 119 3.77 -13.09 5.73
N ALA A 120 2.84 -14.05 5.73
CA ALA A 120 2.72 -15.04 4.67
C ALA A 120 1.93 -14.51 3.45
N ASP A 121 1.24 -13.37 3.63
CA ASP A 121 0.46 -12.72 2.58
C ASP A 121 1.40 -11.93 1.64
N LYS A 122 1.42 -12.32 0.36
CA LYS A 122 2.31 -11.74 -0.64
C LYS A 122 1.92 -10.32 -1.03
N GLU A 123 0.62 -10.00 -1.07
CA GLU A 123 0.14 -8.68 -1.46
C GLU A 123 0.37 -7.68 -0.33
N THR A 124 0.07 -8.08 0.91
CA THR A 124 0.43 -7.30 2.10
C THR A 124 1.93 -7.07 2.17
N LYS A 125 2.75 -8.11 1.92
CA LYS A 125 4.21 -7.97 1.87
C LYS A 125 4.64 -6.95 0.82
N LYS A 126 4.13 -7.05 -0.41
CA LYS A 126 4.45 -6.15 -1.53
C LYS A 126 4.09 -4.70 -1.20
N LYS A 127 2.87 -4.46 -0.71
CA LYS A 127 2.39 -3.12 -0.32
C LYS A 127 3.22 -2.51 0.80
N CYS A 128 3.48 -3.28 1.87
CA CYS A 128 4.23 -2.79 3.01
C CYS A 128 5.70 -2.53 2.66
N ASP A 129 6.34 -3.42 1.90
CA ASP A 129 7.73 -3.25 1.46
C ASP A 129 7.88 -1.97 0.61
N PHE A 130 6.97 -1.75 -0.35
CA PHE A 130 6.94 -0.53 -1.16
C PHE A 130 6.80 0.75 -0.31
N LEU A 131 5.83 0.78 0.61
CA LEU A 131 5.61 1.96 1.46
C LEU A 131 6.76 2.20 2.42
N PHE A 132 7.31 1.14 3.03
CA PHE A 132 8.44 1.27 3.94
C PHE A 132 9.68 1.80 3.21
N GLN A 133 9.90 1.41 1.94
CA GLN A 133 10.96 2.00 1.13
C GLN A 133 10.70 3.48 0.80
N ILE A 134 9.49 3.84 0.35
CA ILE A 134 9.13 5.23 0.03
C ILE A 134 9.33 6.15 1.23
N PHE A 135 8.82 5.74 2.38
CA PHE A 135 8.85 6.50 3.63
C PHE A 135 10.12 6.28 4.45
N SER A 136 11.09 5.51 3.93
CA SER A 136 12.37 5.23 4.60
C SER A 136 12.20 4.66 6.02
N ILE A 137 11.22 3.77 6.19
CA ILE A 137 10.95 3.04 7.42
C ILE A 137 11.96 1.88 7.53
N PRO A 138 12.70 1.76 8.66
CA PRO A 138 13.76 0.75 8.79
C PRO A 138 13.25 -0.69 9.02
N CYS A 139 11.94 -0.89 9.08
CA CYS A 139 11.31 -2.20 9.29
C CYS A 139 11.48 -3.10 8.06
N LYS A 140 11.96 -4.33 8.24
CA LYS A 140 12.11 -5.31 7.16
C LYS A 140 10.85 -6.16 7.02
N VAL A 141 10.26 -6.16 5.83
CA VAL A 141 9.06 -6.96 5.54
C VAL A 141 9.46 -8.31 4.94
N LEU A 142 9.23 -9.38 5.70
CA LEU A 142 9.70 -10.73 5.37
C LEU A 142 8.55 -11.74 5.36
N SER A 143 8.65 -12.75 4.50
CA SER A 143 7.90 -13.98 4.65
C SER A 143 8.45 -14.81 5.81
N PRO A 144 7.68 -15.78 6.35
CA PRO A 144 8.18 -16.67 7.39
C PRO A 144 9.48 -17.39 6.97
N LYS A 145 9.58 -17.78 5.70
CA LYS A 145 10.78 -18.41 5.14
C LYS A 145 11.97 -17.45 5.16
N GLU A 146 11.83 -16.25 4.61
CA GLU A 146 12.91 -15.25 4.58
C GLU A 146 13.33 -14.86 6.01
N PHE A 147 12.41 -14.84 6.97
CA PHE A 147 12.73 -14.57 8.37
C PHE A 147 13.61 -15.65 8.99
N VAL A 148 13.27 -16.93 8.81
CA VAL A 148 14.09 -18.06 9.30
C VAL A 148 15.48 -18.05 8.66
N GLU A 149 15.56 -17.78 7.36
CA GLU A 149 16.83 -17.65 6.64
C GLU A 149 17.65 -16.46 7.18
N ASN A 150 17.01 -15.31 7.44
CA ASN A 150 17.66 -14.13 8.02
C ASN A 150 18.26 -14.43 9.40
N LEU A 151 17.51 -15.11 10.27
CA LEU A 151 17.99 -15.52 11.59
C LEU A 151 19.16 -16.50 11.49
N THR A 152 19.08 -17.48 10.60
CA THR A 152 20.14 -18.48 10.38
C THR A 152 21.44 -17.84 9.90
N LEU A 153 21.35 -16.83 9.03
CA LEU A 153 22.52 -16.06 8.59
C LEU A 153 23.12 -15.24 9.74
N LYS A 154 22.28 -14.56 10.52
CA LYS A 154 22.71 -13.78 11.69
C LYS A 154 23.35 -14.65 12.78
N THR A 155 22.94 -15.91 12.93
CA THR A 155 23.58 -16.83 13.89
C THR A 155 24.91 -17.36 13.37
N LYS A 156 25.00 -17.71 12.08
CA LYS A 156 26.27 -18.15 11.46
C LYS A 156 27.35 -17.06 11.47
N SER A 157 26.99 -15.80 11.21
CA SER A 157 27.94 -14.68 11.24
C SER A 157 28.46 -14.37 12.65
N LYS A 158 27.67 -14.67 13.70
CA LYS A 158 28.12 -14.56 15.10
C LYS A 158 29.03 -15.71 15.53
N ILE A 159 28.97 -16.86 14.87
CA ILE A 159 29.78 -18.05 15.19
C ILE A 159 31.15 -18.03 14.49
N ASN A 160 31.32 -17.28 13.38
CA ASN A 160 32.60 -17.08 12.68
C ASN A 160 33.11 -15.62 12.72
N PRO A 161 33.41 -15.03 13.89
CA PRO A 161 34.04 -13.70 13.95
C PRO A 161 35.56 -13.70 13.69
N SER A 162 36.19 -14.85 13.44
CA SER A 162 37.66 -14.95 13.28
C SER A 162 38.06 -15.89 12.16
N ASN A 163 38.26 -15.31 10.98
CA ASN A 163 39.25 -15.68 9.97
C ASN A 163 39.53 -14.40 9.17
N GLN A 164 40.15 -13.42 9.85
CA GLN A 164 40.98 -12.39 9.21
C GLN A 164 42.41 -12.91 9.16
#